data_AF-A0A4U1EG88-F1
#
_entry.id   AF-A0A4U1EG88-F1
#
_cell.length_a   1.000
_cell.length_b   1.000
_cell.length_c   1.000
_cell.angle_alpha   90.00
_cell.angle_beta   90.00
_cell.angle_gamma   90.00
#
_symmetry.space_group_name_H-M   'P 1'
#
loop_
_entity.id
_entity.type
_entity.pdbx_description
1 polymer ?
#
loop_
_entity_poly.entity_id
_entity_poly.type
_entity_poly.pdbx_seq_one_letter_code
_entity_poly.pdbx_strand_id
1 'polypeptide(L)'
;MGDEDTVTGFLLGGIGELNKNHHPNFLVVEKDTTINETEDTFRWFLNREDIGIILINQYIAERCSMRSMPTTLLEIPSKEHPNDAAKDPILRRARGMFMAHDLR
;
A
#
# COMPACT_ATOMS: atom_id res chain seq x y z
N MET A 1 -0.47 -5.54 -0.73
CA MET A 1 -1.43 -5.78 0.37
C MET A 1 -2.77 -5.23 -0.08
N GLY A 2 -3.81 -6.04 -0.15
CA GLY A 2 -5.06 -5.54 -0.70
C GLY A 2 -6.25 -6.46 -0.51
N ASP A 3 -7.42 -6.01 -0.95
CA ASP A 3 -8.58 -6.90 -1.11
C ASP A 3 -8.30 -7.99 -2.17
N GLU A 4 -9.17 -9.01 -2.17
CA GLU A 4 -9.08 -10.15 -3.08
C GLU A 4 -9.00 -9.73 -4.55
N ASP A 5 -9.83 -8.77 -4.97
CA ASP A 5 -9.87 -8.27 -6.35
C ASP A 5 -8.52 -7.61 -6.73
N THR A 6 -7.98 -6.77 -5.85
CA THR A 6 -6.71 -6.06 -6.06
C THR A 6 -5.55 -7.05 -6.12
N VAL A 7 -5.45 -7.96 -5.16
CA VAL A 7 -4.36 -8.95 -5.10
C VAL A 7 -4.43 -9.87 -6.31
N THR A 8 -5.62 -10.38 -6.66
CA THR A 8 -5.81 -11.23 -7.85
C THR A 8 -5.37 -10.51 -9.12
N GLY A 9 -5.72 -9.23 -9.29
CA GLY A 9 -5.27 -8.43 -10.43
C GLY A 9 -3.74 -8.34 -10.54
N PHE A 10 -3.05 -8.14 -9.41
CA PHE A 10 -1.58 -8.12 -9.38
C PHE A 10 -0.93 -9.48 -9.61
N LEU A 11 -1.53 -10.57 -9.11
CA LEU A 11 -1.06 -11.93 -9.38
C LEU A 11 -1.17 -12.23 -10.88
N LEU A 12 -2.28 -11.86 -11.52
CA LEU A 12 -2.46 -11.96 -12.98
C LEU A 12 -1.47 -11.07 -13.74
N GLY A 13 -1.11 -9.93 -13.17
CA GLY A 13 -0.05 -9.04 -13.69
C GLY A 13 1.37 -9.59 -13.54
N GLY A 14 1.56 -10.73 -12.86
CA GLY A 14 2.83 -11.44 -12.77
C GLY A 14 3.78 -10.93 -11.69
N ILE A 15 3.31 -10.11 -10.73
CA ILE A 15 4.17 -9.60 -9.63
C ILE A 15 4.08 -10.43 -8.34
N GLY A 16 3.30 -11.51 -8.34
CA GLY A 16 3.21 -12.45 -7.22
C GLY A 16 4.42 -13.38 -7.12
N GLU A 17 5.00 -13.50 -5.93
CA GLU A 17 6.18 -14.33 -5.68
C GLU A 17 6.09 -15.02 -4.31
N LEU A 18 6.59 -16.26 -4.26
CA LEU A 18 6.82 -17.01 -3.03
C LEU A 18 8.33 -17.18 -2.87
N ASN A 19 8.86 -16.72 -1.74
CA ASN A 19 10.29 -16.86 -1.48
C ASN A 19 10.67 -18.33 -1.19
N LYS A 20 11.96 -18.58 -0.93
CA LYS A 20 12.49 -19.92 -0.63
C LYS A 20 11.84 -20.62 0.57
N ASN A 21 11.25 -19.85 1.48
CA ASN A 21 10.55 -20.35 2.66
C ASN A 21 9.03 -20.45 2.45
N HIS A 22 8.56 -20.34 1.20
CA HIS A 22 7.15 -20.31 0.83
C HIS A 22 6.35 -19.15 1.45
N HIS A 23 7.01 -18.05 1.81
CA HIS A 23 6.30 -16.85 2.25
C HIS A 23 5.95 -15.95 1.05
N PRO A 24 4.69 -15.49 0.94
CA PRO A 24 4.24 -14.63 -0.15
C PRO A 24 4.77 -13.20 -0.02
N ASN A 25 4.86 -12.50 -1.15
CA ASN A 25 5.06 -11.05 -1.20
C ASN A 25 3.74 -10.25 -1.20
N PHE A 26 2.62 -10.88 -0.87
CA PHE A 26 1.29 -10.29 -0.82
C PHE A 26 0.53 -10.73 0.43
N LEU A 27 -0.49 -9.95 0.78
CA LEU A 27 -1.47 -10.25 1.81
C LEU A 27 -2.84 -9.90 1.24
N VAL A 28 -3.75 -10.87 1.26
CA VAL A 28 -5.18 -10.66 1.00
C VAL A 28 -5.82 -10.25 2.32
N VAL A 29 -6.46 -9.08 2.33
CA VAL A 29 -7.13 -8.54 3.51
C VAL A 29 -8.62 -8.76 3.37
N GLU A 30 -9.14 -9.66 4.19
CA GLU A 30 -10.55 -10.01 4.29
C GLU A 30 -11.21 -9.27 5.47
N LYS A 31 -12.47 -9.59 5.77
CA LYS A 31 -13.24 -8.94 6.85
C LYS A 31 -12.82 -9.40 8.24
N ASP A 32 -12.25 -10.59 8.34
CA ASP A 32 -11.76 -11.23 9.56
C ASP A 32 -10.26 -11.02 9.79
N THR A 33 -9.52 -10.57 8.77
CA THR A 33 -8.11 -10.17 8.90
C THR A 33 -7.98 -9.06 9.95
N THR A 34 -7.16 -9.33 10.97
CA THR A 34 -7.00 -8.39 12.08
C THR A 34 -6.09 -7.23 11.71
N ILE A 35 -6.27 -6.08 12.40
CA ILE A 35 -5.39 -4.92 12.25
C ILE A 35 -3.94 -5.31 12.61
N ASN A 36 -3.76 -6.08 13.69
CA ASN A 36 -2.43 -6.53 14.13
C ASN A 36 -1.72 -7.37 13.05
N GLU A 37 -2.43 -8.32 12.44
CA GLU A 37 -1.89 -9.15 11.36
C GLU A 37 -1.45 -8.29 10.15
N THR A 38 -2.26 -7.28 9.81
CA THR A 38 -1.92 -6.34 8.74
C THR A 38 -0.68 -5.52 9.08
N GLU A 39 -0.58 -4.99 10.30
CA GLU A 39 0.59 -4.24 10.76
C GLU A 39 1.85 -5.08 10.81
N ASP A 40 1.75 -6.31 11.32
CA ASP A 40 2.89 -7.23 11.45
C ASP A 40 3.40 -7.67 10.08
N THR A 41 2.49 -7.96 9.15
CA THR A 41 2.86 -8.28 7.77
C THR A 41 3.54 -7.10 7.08
N PHE A 42 3.06 -5.87 7.33
CA PHE A 42 3.70 -4.69 6.78
C PHE A 42 5.09 -4.43 7.36
N ARG A 43 5.25 -4.55 8.68
CA ARG A 43 6.58 -4.47 9.33
C ARG A 43 7.51 -5.55 8.77
N TRP A 44 6.99 -6.74 8.51
CA TRP A 44 7.75 -7.81 7.87
C TRP A 44 8.19 -7.43 6.45
N PHE A 45 7.30 -6.85 5.62
CA PHE A 45 7.66 -6.34 4.29
C PHE A 45 8.68 -5.21 4.33
N LEU A 46 8.61 -4.31 5.32
CA LEU A 46 9.57 -3.22 5.47
C LEU A 46 10.98 -3.72 5.82
N ASN A 47 11.09 -4.84 6.52
CA ASN A 47 12.38 -5.44 6.91
C ASN A 47 12.97 -6.36 5.84
N ARG A 48 12.28 -6.56 4.72
CA ARG A 48 12.74 -7.38 3.59
C ARG A 48 13.57 -6.53 2.63
N GLU A 49 14.85 -6.86 2.48
CA GLU A 49 15.76 -6.18 1.55
C GLU A 49 15.39 -6.41 0.07
N ASP A 50 14.61 -7.43 -0.23
CA ASP A 50 14.15 -7.80 -1.58
C ASP A 50 12.85 -7.11 -2.01
N ILE A 51 12.26 -6.26 -1.16
CA ILE A 51 11.04 -5.49 -1.47
C ILE A 51 11.40 -4.03 -1.73
N GLY A 52 11.23 -3.59 -2.98
CA GLY A 52 11.47 -2.20 -3.39
C GLY A 52 10.26 -1.27 -3.25
N ILE A 53 9.05 -1.77 -3.47
CA ILE A 53 7.79 -0.99 -3.41
C ILE A 53 6.71 -1.84 -2.75
N ILE A 54 5.97 -1.25 -1.81
CA ILE A 54 4.81 -1.86 -1.17
C ILE A 54 3.56 -1.16 -1.68
N LEU A 55 2.73 -1.90 -2.41
CA LEU A 55 1.41 -1.45 -2.86
C LEU A 55 0.37 -1.82 -1.81
N ILE A 56 -0.44 -0.85 -1.38
CA ILE A 56 -1.53 -1.06 -0.41
C ILE A 56 -2.83 -0.38 -0.84
N ASN A 57 -3.99 -1.02 -0.66
CA ASN A 57 -5.24 -0.26 -0.82
C ASN A 57 -5.33 0.85 0.23
N GLN A 58 -5.71 2.05 -0.19
CA GLN A 58 -5.78 3.22 0.68
C GLN A 58 -6.61 2.98 1.95
N TYR A 59 -7.79 2.34 1.82
CA TYR A 59 -8.68 2.09 2.95
C TYR A 59 -8.05 1.16 4.01
N ILE A 60 -7.14 0.27 3.61
CA ILE A 60 -6.42 -0.64 4.52
C ILE A 60 -5.34 0.16 5.27
N ALA A 61 -4.59 0.99 4.55
CA ALA A 61 -3.55 1.84 5.12
C ALA A 61 -4.10 2.81 6.17
N GLU A 62 -5.34 3.30 5.97
CA GLU A 62 -6.04 4.15 6.94
C GLU A 62 -6.38 3.43 8.25
N ARG A 63 -6.68 2.12 8.19
CA ARG A 63 -7.02 1.33 9.40
C ARG A 63 -5.81 1.07 10.30
N CYS A 64 -4.60 1.06 9.74
CA CYS A 64 -3.40 0.59 10.42
C CYS A 64 -2.36 1.69 10.71
N SER A 65 -2.70 2.98 10.57
CA SER A 65 -1.80 4.13 10.83
C SER A 65 -0.42 4.05 10.15
N MET A 66 -0.31 3.36 9.00
CA MET A 66 0.94 3.03 8.31
C MET A 66 1.55 4.22 7.54
N ARG A 67 0.83 5.35 7.52
CA ARG A 67 1.10 6.56 6.73
C ARG A 67 2.36 7.35 7.13
N SER A 68 2.98 7.02 8.26
CA SER A 68 4.17 7.72 8.74
C SER A 68 5.46 7.28 8.03
N MET A 69 5.43 6.17 7.28
CA MET A 69 6.61 5.58 6.63
C MET A 69 6.73 6.03 5.16
N PRO A 70 7.81 6.72 4.75
CA PRO A 70 7.60 7.76 3.75
C PRO A 70 8.20 7.52 2.36
N THR A 71 8.80 6.37 2.08
CA THR A 71 9.58 6.17 0.83
C THR A 71 9.21 4.93 0.03
N THR A 72 8.61 3.92 0.66
CA THR A 72 8.40 2.60 0.03
C THR A 72 6.92 2.26 -0.16
N LEU A 73 6.02 3.06 0.40
CA LEU A 73 4.58 2.80 0.41
C LEU A 73 3.85 3.58 -0.67
N LEU A 74 3.09 2.89 -1.52
CA LEU A 74 2.18 3.49 -2.48
C LEU A 74 0.73 3.05 -2.19
N GLU A 75 -0.11 4.03 -1.87
CA GLU A 75 -1.55 3.84 -1.66
C GLU A 75 -2.28 3.80 -3.02
N ILE A 76 -3.07 2.75 -3.26
CA ILE A 76 -3.86 2.57 -4.49
C ILE A 76 -5.37 2.49 -4.18
N PRO A 77 -6.24 2.89 -5.12
CA PRO A 77 -7.68 2.65 -4.99
C PRO A 77 -8.00 1.15 -4.91
N SER A 78 -9.17 0.84 -4.38
CA SER A 78 -9.84 -0.45 -4.53
C SER A 78 -11.01 -0.29 -5.50
N LYS A 79 -11.49 -1.41 -6.06
CA LYS A 79 -12.68 -1.44 -6.92
C LYS A 79 -13.91 -0.82 -6.26
N GLU A 80 -14.09 -1.04 -4.96
CA GLU A 80 -15.25 -0.51 -4.21
C GLU A 80 -14.94 0.79 -3.48
N HIS A 81 -13.67 1.13 -3.28
CA HIS A 81 -13.22 2.29 -2.51
C HIS A 81 -12.33 3.19 -3.38
N PRO A 82 -12.92 4.20 -4.06
CA PRO A 82 -12.16 5.16 -4.86
C PRO A 82 -11.19 5.99 -3.99
N ASN A 83 -10.04 6.36 -4.58
CA ASN A 83 -8.96 7.05 -3.88
C ASN A 83 -9.34 8.50 -3.52
N ASP A 84 -9.03 8.92 -2.30
CA ASP A 84 -9.08 10.32 -1.88
C ASP A 84 -7.70 10.98 -2.03
N ALA A 85 -7.54 11.75 -3.12
CA ALA A 85 -6.31 12.47 -3.45
C ALA A 85 -5.90 13.51 -2.39
N ALA A 86 -6.83 14.02 -1.58
CA ALA A 86 -6.49 14.98 -0.53
C ALA A 86 -5.62 14.35 0.58
N LYS A 87 -5.77 13.03 0.76
CA LYS A 87 -5.16 12.26 1.83
C LYS A 87 -3.84 11.58 1.44
N ASP A 88 -3.48 11.63 0.16
CA ASP A 88 -2.23 11.05 -0.32
C ASP A 88 -1.01 11.78 0.31
N PRO A 89 -0.12 11.05 1.00
CA PRO A 89 1.03 11.63 1.68
C PRO A 89 2.09 12.20 0.71
N ILE A 90 2.20 11.66 -0.51
CA ILE A 90 3.06 12.17 -1.58
C ILE A 90 2.49 13.47 -2.10
N LEU A 91 1.19 13.53 -2.42
CA LEU A 91 0.55 14.78 -2.82
C LEU A 91 0.62 15.83 -1.72
N ARG A 92 0.47 15.45 -0.43
CA ARG A 92 0.64 16.38 0.69
C ARG A 92 2.03 17.01 0.74
N ARG A 93 3.08 16.24 0.43
CA ARG A 93 4.45 16.76 0.34
C ARG A 93 4.65 17.61 -0.91
N ALA A 94 4.08 17.18 -2.02
CA ALA A 94 4.19 17.89 -3.29
C ALA A 94 3.28 19.13 -3.39
N ARG A 95 2.27 19.29 -2.52
CA ARG A 95 1.41 20.48 -2.45
C ARG A 95 2.22 21.78 -2.31
N GLY A 96 3.33 21.76 -1.57
CA GLY A 96 4.24 22.91 -1.49
C GLY A 96 5.00 23.20 -2.80
N MET A 97 5.18 22.19 -3.66
CA MET A 97 5.86 22.29 -4.96
C MET A 97 4.89 22.71 -6.08
N PHE A 98 3.63 22.26 -6.05
CA PHE A 98 2.63 22.60 -7.07
C PHE A 98 2.06 24.02 -6.92
N MET A 99 1.93 24.54 -5.69
CA MET A 99 1.42 25.91 -5.46
C MET A 99 2.42 27.02 -5.87
N ALA A 100 3.70 26.70 -6.08
CA ALA A 100 4.71 27.68 -6.47
C ALA A 100 4.62 28.09 -7.95
N HIS A 101 3.94 27.31 -8.79
CA HIS A 101 3.85 27.56 -10.23
C HIS A 101 2.52 28.20 -10.67
N ASP A 102 1.52 28.30 -9.78
CA ASP A 102 0.21 28.91 -10.06
C ASP A 102 0.11 30.40 -9.62
N LEU A 103 1.23 31.02 -9.25
CA LEU A 103 1.31 32.43 -8.80
C LEU A 103 2.13 33.35 -9.73
N ARG A 104 2.26 33.02 -11.01
CA ARG A 104 2.86 33.90 -12.03
C ARG A 104 1.89 34.27 -13.13
#